data_AF-A0A357AE18-F1
#
_entry.id   AF-A0A357AE18-F1
#
_cell.length_a   1.000
_cell.length_b   1.000
_cell.length_c   1.000
_cell.angle_alpha   90.00
_cell.angle_beta   90.00
_cell.angle_gamma   90.00
#
_symmetry.space_group_name_H-M   'P 1'
#
loop_
_entity.id
_entity.type
_entity.pdbx_description
1 polymer ?
#
loop_
_entity_poly.entity_id
_entity_poly.type
_entity_poly.pdbx_seq_one_letter_code
_entity_poly.pdbx_strand_id
1 'polypeptide(L)'
;MLSALLLIPLLGAIAIFLYPKPQSSRAIATIASLASFGWSLYLLKLFDLNPSELSAVQFSEFHTWIQPLGLNYSVGVDGLSLPLLVLNGLLTLISLYTNRKDLERSRLHDSLILLINGGIAGALMAQNLLLFIIFYELELIPFYLLIAIWGGEKRGYASTKFLLYTAVSGLMVIVGFLGLVFLGDSGSFEFSDLDINSLDLITQLLLLAALLIGFGIKTPLVPLHTWMPDTYVEASPSTTVLLGGIFSKLGTYGLLRFGLQLFPVGWETIAPGLAIIGTVSVIYGALSAIAQRDIKRMVAYSSIGHMGYILVAAAAGT
;
A
#
# COMPACT_ATOMS: atom_id res chain seq x y z
N MET A 1 1.49 -17.12 12.98
CA MET A 1 2.39 -16.00 13.35
C MET A 1 2.04 -14.70 12.62
N LEU A 2 2.03 -14.65 11.29
CA LEU A 2 1.67 -13.48 10.48
C LEU A 2 0.17 -13.17 10.50
N SER A 3 -0.69 -14.19 10.53
CA SER A 3 -2.14 -14.02 10.65
C SER A 3 -2.57 -13.12 11.82
N ALA A 4 -1.75 -13.02 12.88
CA ALA A 4 -2.01 -12.12 14.00
C ALA A 4 -2.04 -10.64 13.58
N LEU A 5 -1.21 -10.21 12.61
CA LEU A 5 -1.20 -8.83 12.10
C LEU A 5 -2.48 -8.49 11.31
N LEU A 6 -3.23 -9.49 10.85
CA LEU A 6 -4.57 -9.31 10.25
C LEU A 6 -5.66 -9.35 11.31
N LEU A 7 -5.59 -10.34 12.20
CA LEU A 7 -6.64 -10.60 13.18
C LEU A 7 -6.71 -9.54 14.28
N ILE A 8 -5.58 -9.04 14.77
CA ILE A 8 -5.55 -8.02 15.83
C ILE A 8 -6.34 -6.75 15.42
N PRO A 9 -6.05 -6.09 14.28
CA PRO A 9 -6.80 -4.91 13.88
C PRO A 9 -8.26 -5.23 13.54
N LEU A 10 -8.54 -6.38 12.90
CA LEU A 10 -9.90 -6.79 12.57
C LEU A 10 -10.76 -7.02 13.82
N LEU A 11 -10.24 -7.77 14.80
CA LEU A 11 -10.91 -8.01 16.08
C LEU A 11 -11.04 -6.71 16.86
N GLY A 12 -10.07 -5.81 16.80
CA GLY A 12 -10.18 -4.46 17.36
C GLY A 12 -11.32 -3.65 16.76
N ALA A 13 -11.48 -3.68 15.43
CA ALA A 13 -12.59 -3.00 14.74
C ALA A 13 -13.95 -3.59 15.12
N ILE A 14 -14.05 -4.93 15.16
CA ILE A 14 -15.26 -5.63 15.62
C ILE A 14 -15.57 -5.28 17.09
N ALA A 15 -14.56 -5.25 17.96
CA ALA A 15 -14.73 -4.88 19.36
C ALA A 15 -15.26 -3.45 19.50
N ILE A 16 -14.77 -2.48 18.71
CA ILE A 16 -15.29 -1.11 18.70
C ILE A 16 -16.77 -1.08 18.26
N PHE A 17 -17.14 -1.91 17.28
CA PHE A 17 -18.52 -2.02 16.79
C PHE A 17 -19.47 -2.68 17.80
N LEU A 18 -18.99 -3.61 18.62
CA LEU A 18 -19.80 -4.27 19.65
C LEU A 18 -19.83 -3.48 20.97
N TYR A 19 -18.82 -2.66 21.24
CA TYR A 19 -18.70 -1.99 22.53
C TYR A 19 -19.76 -0.89 22.72
N PRO A 20 -20.53 -0.90 23.83
CA PRO A 20 -21.69 -0.02 23.99
C PRO A 20 -21.34 1.46 24.18
N LYS A 21 -20.13 1.78 24.66
CA LYS A 21 -19.71 3.16 24.93
C LYS A 21 -18.85 3.72 23.79
N PRO A 22 -19.33 4.71 23.02
CA PRO A 22 -18.57 5.29 21.91
C PRO A 22 -17.25 5.94 22.33
N GLN A 23 -17.20 6.48 23.55
CA GLN A 23 -16.02 7.16 24.11
C GLN A 23 -14.82 6.22 24.32
N SER A 24 -15.04 4.90 24.39
CA SER A 24 -13.98 3.91 24.57
C SER A 24 -13.38 3.41 23.25
N SER A 25 -13.91 3.82 22.08
CA SER A 25 -13.40 3.37 20.77
C SER A 25 -11.90 3.62 20.62
N ARG A 26 -11.45 4.79 21.06
CA ARG A 26 -10.06 5.21 20.99
C ARG A 26 -9.13 4.30 21.77
N ALA A 27 -9.52 3.97 23.00
CA ALA A 27 -8.71 3.10 23.87
C ALA A 27 -8.56 1.70 23.25
N ILE A 28 -9.66 1.14 22.74
CA ILE A 28 -9.66 -0.16 22.06
C ILE A 28 -8.77 -0.13 20.83
N ALA A 29 -8.90 0.90 19.98
CA ALA A 29 -8.08 1.05 18.79
C ALA A 29 -6.58 1.22 19.12
N THR A 30 -6.26 2.02 20.13
CA THR A 30 -4.87 2.21 20.57
C THR A 30 -4.29 0.90 21.11
N ILE A 31 -5.05 0.12 21.89
CA ILE A 31 -4.59 -1.19 22.39
C ILE A 31 -4.36 -2.16 21.23
N ALA A 32 -5.29 -2.26 20.28
CA ALA A 32 -5.14 -3.12 19.10
C ALA A 32 -3.95 -2.70 18.23
N SER A 33 -3.76 -1.39 18.01
CA SER A 33 -2.62 -0.87 17.26
C SER A 33 -1.29 -1.06 18.00
N LEU A 34 -1.26 -0.95 19.33
CA LEU A 34 -0.08 -1.24 20.14
C LEU A 34 0.28 -2.72 20.06
N ALA A 35 -0.70 -3.61 20.13
CA ALA A 35 -0.51 -5.03 19.96
C ALA A 35 0.02 -5.36 18.56
N SER A 36 -0.54 -4.76 17.50
CA SER A 36 -0.08 -4.96 16.12
C SER A 36 1.35 -4.46 15.90
N PHE A 37 1.67 -3.26 16.41
CA PHE A 37 3.02 -2.70 16.33
C PHE A 37 4.02 -3.53 17.16
N GLY A 38 3.68 -3.87 18.40
CA GLY A 38 4.51 -4.73 19.25
C GLY A 38 4.76 -6.10 18.63
N TRP A 39 3.75 -6.68 17.98
CA TRP A 39 3.90 -7.94 17.25
C TRP A 39 4.82 -7.81 16.04
N SER A 40 4.72 -6.71 15.28
CA SER A 40 5.65 -6.44 14.16
C SER A 40 7.10 -6.29 14.62
N LEU A 41 7.35 -5.66 15.78
CA LEU A 41 8.68 -5.56 16.38
C LEU A 41 9.18 -6.92 16.89
N TYR A 42 8.28 -7.74 17.43
CA TYR A 42 8.61 -9.10 17.83
C TYR A 42 9.04 -9.95 16.63
N LEU A 43 8.33 -9.86 15.51
CA LEU A 43 8.72 -10.52 14.26
C LEU A 43 10.06 -9.98 13.73
N LEU A 44 10.31 -8.67 13.80
CA LEU A 44 11.60 -8.07 13.44
C LEU A 44 12.76 -8.64 14.26
N LYS A 45 12.55 -8.92 15.55
CA LYS A 45 13.57 -9.54 16.41
C LYS A 45 13.85 -11.00 16.02
N LEU A 46 12.84 -11.72 15.53
CA LEU A 46 12.97 -13.13 15.14
C LEU A 46 13.45 -13.31 13.70
N PHE A 47 13.40 -12.27 12.88
CA PHE A 47 13.75 -12.33 11.47
C PHE A 47 15.24 -12.61 11.30
N ASP A 48 15.58 -13.58 10.46
CA ASP A 48 16.97 -13.90 10.17
C ASP A 48 17.55 -12.84 9.22
N LEU A 49 18.61 -12.16 9.67
CA LEU A 49 19.32 -11.10 8.93
C LEU A 49 20.55 -11.63 8.18
N ASN A 50 20.78 -12.95 8.18
CA ASN A 50 21.84 -13.54 7.37
C ASN A 50 21.62 -13.18 5.89
N PRO A 51 22.66 -12.72 5.16
CA PRO A 51 22.49 -12.25 3.77
C PRO A 51 21.85 -13.26 2.82
N SER A 52 22.04 -14.56 3.06
CA SER A 52 21.42 -15.64 2.27
C SER A 52 19.91 -15.78 2.51
N GLU A 53 19.43 -15.40 3.69
CA GLU A 53 18.02 -15.54 4.12
C GLU A 53 17.24 -14.22 4.02
N LEU A 54 17.93 -13.11 3.75
CA LEU A 54 17.33 -11.77 3.69
C LEU A 54 16.34 -11.62 2.52
N SER A 55 16.64 -12.26 1.40
CA SER A 55 15.78 -12.30 0.21
C SER A 55 14.74 -13.42 0.26
N ALA A 56 14.89 -14.37 1.19
CA ALA A 56 13.95 -15.47 1.35
C ALA A 56 12.68 -15.01 2.07
N VAL A 57 11.55 -15.62 1.71
CA VAL A 57 10.29 -15.42 2.41
C VAL A 57 10.33 -16.21 3.71
N GLN A 58 10.22 -15.52 4.84
CA GLN A 58 10.18 -16.07 6.20
C GLN A 58 8.76 -15.99 6.78
N PHE A 59 8.53 -16.73 7.86
CA PHE A 59 7.25 -16.82 8.58
C PHE A 59 6.04 -17.20 7.69
N SER A 60 6.27 -18.05 6.67
CA SER A 60 5.24 -18.42 5.70
C SER A 60 4.08 -19.20 6.33
N GLU A 61 2.85 -18.83 5.98
CA GLU A 61 1.63 -19.57 6.29
C GLU A 61 0.86 -19.80 4.99
N PHE A 62 0.50 -21.06 4.74
CA PHE A 62 -0.20 -21.46 3.53
C PHE A 62 -1.45 -22.27 3.88
N HIS A 63 -2.60 -21.79 3.41
CA HIS A 63 -3.87 -22.50 3.46
C HIS A 63 -4.60 -22.34 2.14
N THR A 64 -5.02 -23.45 1.56
CA THR A 64 -5.86 -23.45 0.37
C THR A 64 -7.21 -22.80 0.67
N TRP A 65 -7.64 -21.83 -0.15
CA TRP A 65 -8.89 -21.10 0.08
C TRP A 65 -9.95 -21.38 -0.99
N ILE A 66 -9.71 -20.96 -2.25
CA ILE A 66 -10.62 -21.18 -3.37
C ILE A 66 -9.82 -21.76 -4.55
N GLN A 67 -9.67 -23.09 -4.57
CA GLN A 67 -8.90 -23.80 -5.59
C GLN A 67 -9.30 -23.48 -7.04
N PRO A 68 -10.58 -23.41 -7.41
CA PRO A 68 -10.97 -23.13 -8.80
C PRO A 68 -10.52 -21.75 -9.31
N LEU A 69 -10.24 -20.82 -8.39
CA LEU A 69 -9.74 -19.49 -8.72
C LEU A 69 -8.20 -19.39 -8.60
N GLY A 70 -7.52 -20.44 -8.12
CA GLY A 70 -6.11 -20.36 -7.74
C GLY A 70 -5.83 -19.40 -6.58
N LEU A 71 -6.85 -19.04 -5.79
CA LEU A 71 -6.73 -18.17 -4.62
C LEU A 71 -6.40 -19.02 -3.40
N ASN A 72 -5.21 -18.84 -2.82
CA ASN A 72 -4.86 -19.40 -1.52
C ASN A 72 -4.61 -18.27 -0.52
N TYR A 73 -4.81 -18.59 0.75
CA TYR A 73 -4.29 -17.80 1.84
C TYR A 73 -2.79 -18.14 1.99
N SER A 74 -1.97 -17.43 1.22
CA SER A 74 -0.52 -17.55 1.19
C SER A 74 0.08 -16.24 1.68
N VAL A 75 0.63 -16.25 2.89
CA VAL A 75 1.24 -15.07 3.51
C VAL A 75 2.66 -15.37 3.94
N GLY A 76 3.54 -14.38 3.84
CA GLY A 76 4.96 -14.48 4.13
C GLY A 76 5.60 -13.10 4.14
N VAL A 77 6.75 -12.95 4.79
CA VAL A 77 7.45 -11.66 4.85
C VAL A 77 8.93 -11.84 4.55
N ASP A 78 9.51 -10.85 3.91
CA ASP A 78 10.93 -10.77 3.56
C ASP A 78 11.52 -9.42 3.98
N GLY A 79 12.79 -9.17 3.63
CA GLY A 79 13.48 -7.93 3.93
C GLY A 79 12.84 -6.67 3.33
N LEU A 80 12.00 -6.81 2.31
CA LEU A 80 11.25 -5.70 1.70
C LEU A 80 9.97 -5.39 2.50
N SER A 81 9.25 -6.44 2.89
CA SER A 81 7.92 -6.35 3.49
C SER A 81 7.98 -5.97 4.98
N LEU A 82 8.94 -6.52 5.71
CA LEU A 82 9.01 -6.42 7.17
C LEU A 82 9.22 -4.98 7.70
N PRO A 83 10.13 -4.15 7.14
CA PRO A 83 10.26 -2.75 7.57
C PRO A 83 8.96 -1.95 7.37
N LEU A 84 8.22 -2.25 6.29
CA LEU A 84 6.96 -1.59 5.98
C LEU A 84 5.83 -2.02 6.94
N LEU A 85 5.84 -3.27 7.42
CA LEU A 85 4.92 -3.72 8.46
C LEU A 85 5.15 -2.99 9.79
N VAL A 86 6.41 -2.82 10.20
CA VAL A 86 6.77 -2.05 11.40
C VAL A 86 6.34 -0.59 11.24
N LEU A 87 6.61 0.00 10.07
CA LEU A 87 6.20 1.37 9.75
C LEU A 87 4.67 1.54 9.78
N ASN A 88 3.92 0.58 9.21
CA ASN A 88 2.46 0.57 9.24
C ASN A 88 1.90 0.62 10.67
N GLY A 89 2.43 -0.24 11.57
CA GLY A 89 2.05 -0.25 12.98
C GLY A 89 2.35 1.08 13.68
N LEU A 90 3.55 1.64 13.47
CA LEU A 90 3.95 2.91 14.06
C LEU A 90 3.06 4.08 13.61
N LEU A 91 2.82 4.19 12.30
CA LEU A 91 2.01 5.28 11.74
C LEU A 91 0.54 5.17 12.14
N THR A 92 0.03 3.95 12.34
CA THR A 92 -1.32 3.73 12.88
C THR A 92 -1.43 4.29 14.30
N LEU A 93 -0.42 4.07 15.14
CA LEU A 93 -0.37 4.66 16.49
C LEU A 93 -0.32 6.20 16.44
N ILE A 94 0.54 6.77 15.59
CA ILE A 94 0.66 8.22 15.44
C ILE A 94 -0.66 8.82 14.91
N SER A 95 -1.29 8.16 13.94
CA SER A 95 -2.61 8.56 13.42
C SER A 95 -3.66 8.56 14.52
N LEU A 96 -3.72 7.51 15.35
CA LEU A 96 -4.66 7.46 16.46
C LEU A 96 -4.38 8.52 17.53
N TYR A 97 -3.10 8.83 17.80
CA TYR A 97 -2.69 9.83 18.79
C TYR A 97 -2.99 11.27 18.36
N THR A 98 -2.89 11.58 17.07
CA THR A 98 -3.11 12.94 16.53
C THR A 98 -4.58 13.36 16.43
N ASN A 99 -5.53 12.47 16.74
CA ASN A 99 -6.94 12.77 16.66
C ASN A 99 -7.45 13.62 17.82
N ARG A 100 -8.50 14.40 17.56
CA ARG A 100 -9.19 15.19 18.57
C ARG A 100 -9.99 14.27 19.51
N LYS A 101 -10.09 14.64 20.79
CA LYS A 101 -10.81 13.85 21.81
C LYS A 101 -12.33 13.87 21.62
N ASP A 102 -12.85 14.92 21.01
CA ASP A 102 -14.26 15.22 20.75
C ASP A 102 -14.70 14.85 19.31
N LEU A 103 -13.98 13.92 18.67
CA LEU A 103 -14.26 13.53 17.28
C LEU A 103 -15.66 12.92 17.13
N GLU A 104 -16.48 13.53 16.28
CA GLU A 104 -17.77 12.97 15.90
C GLU A 104 -17.61 11.58 15.26
N ARG A 105 -18.53 10.66 15.59
CA ARG A 105 -18.54 9.29 15.04
C ARG A 105 -17.21 8.54 15.25
N SER A 106 -16.55 8.76 16.40
CA SER A 106 -15.26 8.13 16.75
C SER A 106 -15.21 6.62 16.51
N ARG A 107 -16.31 5.89 16.77
CA ARG A 107 -16.41 4.45 16.53
C ARG A 107 -16.13 4.07 15.08
N LEU A 108 -16.75 4.78 14.14
CA LEU A 108 -16.55 4.53 12.72
C LEU A 108 -15.11 4.87 12.34
N HIS A 109 -14.66 6.07 12.71
CA HIS A 109 -13.30 6.54 12.43
C HIS A 109 -12.21 5.55 12.88
N ASP A 110 -12.26 5.13 14.14
CA ASP A 110 -11.25 4.28 14.75
C ASP A 110 -11.28 2.86 14.18
N SER A 111 -12.47 2.36 13.83
CA SER A 111 -12.62 1.08 13.12
C SER A 111 -12.03 1.15 11.71
N LEU A 112 -12.23 2.25 10.99
CA LEU A 112 -11.66 2.44 9.65
C LEU A 112 -10.13 2.49 9.69
N ILE A 113 -9.52 3.15 10.69
CA ILE A 113 -8.06 3.15 10.86
C ILE A 113 -7.53 1.73 11.08
N LEU A 114 -8.19 0.92 11.91
CA LEU A 114 -7.78 -0.47 12.10
C LEU A 114 -7.95 -1.29 10.83
N LEU A 115 -9.03 -1.09 10.07
CA LEU A 115 -9.21 -1.77 8.78
C LEU A 115 -8.12 -1.38 7.77
N ILE A 116 -7.67 -0.13 7.75
CA ILE A 116 -6.51 0.31 6.94
C ILE A 116 -5.25 -0.43 7.40
N ASN A 117 -5.00 -0.49 8.71
CA ASN A 117 -3.83 -1.18 9.25
C ASN A 117 -3.80 -2.66 8.82
N GLY A 118 -4.93 -3.37 8.96
CA GLY A 118 -5.07 -4.77 8.55
C GLY A 118 -4.99 -4.96 7.03
N GLY A 119 -5.61 -4.07 6.25
CA GLY A 119 -5.55 -4.08 4.79
C GLY A 119 -4.12 -3.93 4.27
N ILE A 120 -3.41 -2.92 4.74
CA ILE A 120 -2.00 -2.70 4.37
C ILE A 120 -1.13 -3.88 4.81
N ALA A 121 -1.31 -4.36 6.05
CA ALA A 121 -0.54 -5.49 6.54
C ALA A 121 -0.77 -6.74 5.66
N GLY A 122 -2.01 -7.02 5.28
CA GLY A 122 -2.34 -8.13 4.40
C GLY A 122 -1.73 -7.99 3.01
N ALA A 123 -1.75 -6.80 2.43
CA ALA A 123 -1.15 -6.56 1.13
C ALA A 123 0.38 -6.75 1.17
N LEU A 124 1.05 -6.28 2.23
CA LEU A 124 2.50 -6.45 2.39
C LEU A 124 2.93 -7.89 2.68
N MET A 125 2.04 -8.72 3.24
CA MET A 125 2.34 -10.12 3.55
C MET A 125 1.91 -11.07 2.43
N ALA A 126 1.07 -10.63 1.48
CA ALA A 126 0.48 -11.52 0.48
C ALA A 126 1.54 -12.09 -0.46
N GLN A 127 1.56 -13.42 -0.58
CA GLN A 127 2.37 -14.19 -1.54
C GLN A 127 1.52 -14.76 -2.68
N ASN A 128 0.22 -14.46 -2.71
CA ASN A 128 -0.70 -14.76 -3.79
C ASN A 128 -1.23 -13.46 -4.40
N LEU A 129 -1.23 -13.36 -5.74
CA LEU A 129 -1.58 -12.14 -6.48
C LEU A 129 -3.04 -11.70 -6.25
N LEU A 130 -3.99 -12.64 -6.19
CA LEU A 130 -5.39 -12.30 -5.89
C LEU A 130 -5.56 -11.88 -4.43
N LEU A 131 -4.84 -12.53 -3.51
CA LEU A 131 -4.84 -12.14 -2.10
C LEU A 131 -4.29 -10.73 -1.91
N PHE A 132 -3.22 -10.39 -2.64
CA PHE A 132 -2.67 -9.03 -2.68
C PHE A 132 -3.74 -8.03 -3.13
N ILE A 133 -4.45 -8.30 -4.23
CA ILE A 133 -5.53 -7.42 -4.73
C ILE A 133 -6.61 -7.20 -3.69
N ILE A 134 -7.07 -8.27 -3.02
CA ILE A 134 -8.12 -8.16 -2.00
C ILE A 134 -7.71 -7.16 -0.92
N PHE A 135 -6.49 -7.26 -0.42
CA PHE A 135 -5.99 -6.36 0.63
C PHE A 135 -5.61 -4.97 0.11
N TYR A 136 -5.08 -4.87 -1.11
CA TYR A 136 -4.73 -3.63 -1.79
C TYR A 136 -5.95 -2.74 -2.05
N GLU A 137 -7.10 -3.36 -2.32
CA GLU A 137 -8.40 -2.69 -2.49
C GLU A 137 -9.18 -2.55 -1.17
N LEU A 138 -8.93 -3.40 -0.17
CA LEU A 138 -9.64 -3.34 1.11
C LEU A 138 -9.49 -1.99 1.80
N GLU A 139 -8.31 -1.37 1.72
CA GLU A 139 -8.03 -0.07 2.34
C GLU A 139 -8.66 1.14 1.61
N LEU A 140 -9.07 0.97 0.35
CA LEU A 140 -9.56 2.05 -0.51
C LEU A 140 -10.85 2.67 0.05
N ILE A 141 -11.82 1.85 0.47
CA ILE A 141 -13.09 2.32 1.02
C ILE A 141 -12.89 3.01 2.39
N PRO A 142 -12.13 2.44 3.34
CA PRO A 142 -11.77 3.13 4.57
C PRO A 142 -11.13 4.51 4.35
N PHE A 143 -10.14 4.63 3.47
CA PHE A 143 -9.53 5.94 3.17
C PHE A 143 -10.53 6.91 2.57
N TYR A 144 -11.34 6.47 1.60
CA TYR A 144 -12.40 7.28 1.00
C TYR A 144 -13.34 7.85 2.07
N LEU A 145 -13.82 7.01 3.00
CA LEU A 145 -14.73 7.44 4.07
C LEU A 145 -14.03 8.37 5.06
N LEU A 146 -12.75 8.12 5.40
CA LEU A 146 -11.98 9.00 6.28
C LEU A 146 -11.88 10.42 5.70
N ILE A 147 -11.61 10.54 4.39
CA ILE A 147 -11.54 11.82 3.69
C ILE A 147 -12.94 12.44 3.59
N ALA A 148 -13.96 11.68 3.15
CA ALA A 148 -15.30 12.21 2.88
C ALA A 148 -16.04 12.70 4.14
N ILE A 149 -15.81 12.07 5.30
CA ILE A 149 -16.55 12.37 6.55
C ILE A 149 -15.77 13.34 7.44
N TRP A 150 -14.45 13.22 7.55
CA TRP A 150 -13.62 14.03 8.46
C TRP A 150 -12.62 14.96 7.76
N GLY A 151 -12.70 15.08 6.43
CA GLY A 151 -11.93 16.06 5.67
C GLY A 151 -12.45 17.50 5.79
N GLY A 152 -11.73 18.41 5.13
CA GLY A 152 -11.99 19.85 5.07
C GLY A 152 -13.13 20.26 4.13
N GLU A 153 -13.11 21.50 3.67
CA GLU A 153 -14.19 22.12 2.90
C GLU A 153 -14.45 21.41 1.56
N LYS A 154 -13.39 20.99 0.85
CA LYS A 154 -13.49 20.33 -0.47
C LYS A 154 -13.41 18.81 -0.38
N ARG A 155 -13.68 18.24 0.80
CA ARG A 155 -13.62 16.80 1.05
C ARG A 155 -14.40 15.93 0.06
N GLY A 156 -15.55 16.39 -0.44
CA GLY A 156 -16.34 15.65 -1.42
C GLY A 156 -15.62 15.47 -2.76
N TYR A 157 -15.03 16.55 -3.27
CA TYR A 157 -14.23 16.51 -4.49
C TYR A 157 -12.95 15.67 -4.28
N ALA A 158 -12.22 15.91 -3.18
CA ALA A 158 -10.97 15.21 -2.90
C ALA A 158 -11.17 13.70 -2.70
N SER A 159 -12.19 13.28 -1.93
CA SER A 159 -12.51 11.87 -1.70
C SER A 159 -12.97 11.16 -2.98
N THR A 160 -13.82 11.79 -3.79
CA THR A 160 -14.27 11.20 -5.06
C THR A 160 -13.11 11.06 -6.05
N LYS A 161 -12.26 12.09 -6.17
CA LYS A 161 -11.07 12.03 -7.02
C LYS A 161 -10.08 10.95 -6.54
N PHE A 162 -9.84 10.86 -5.23
CA PHE A 162 -9.06 9.78 -4.63
C PHE A 162 -9.62 8.42 -5.04
N LEU A 163 -10.91 8.19 -4.78
CA LEU A 163 -11.59 6.92 -5.05
C LEU A 163 -11.47 6.50 -6.52
N LEU A 164 -11.68 7.43 -7.46
CA LEU A 164 -11.59 7.13 -8.89
C LEU A 164 -10.16 6.80 -9.32
N TYR A 165 -9.16 7.57 -8.87
CA TYR A 165 -7.77 7.28 -9.21
C TYR A 165 -7.34 5.92 -8.64
N THR A 166 -7.68 5.64 -7.39
CA THR A 166 -7.26 4.41 -6.72
C THR A 166 -8.03 3.18 -7.21
N ALA A 167 -9.29 3.32 -7.63
CA ALA A 167 -10.02 2.25 -8.30
C ALA A 167 -9.42 1.92 -9.68
N VAL A 168 -8.99 2.93 -10.44
CA VAL A 168 -8.25 2.72 -11.70
C VAL A 168 -6.91 2.05 -11.43
N SER A 169 -6.23 2.44 -10.34
CA SER A 169 -5.00 1.76 -9.88
C SER A 169 -5.24 0.27 -9.66
N GLY A 170 -6.25 -0.10 -8.86
CA GLY A 170 -6.64 -1.48 -8.62
C GLY A 170 -6.97 -2.26 -9.88
N LEU A 171 -7.77 -1.66 -10.77
CA LEU A 171 -8.15 -2.28 -12.04
C LEU A 171 -6.93 -2.61 -12.90
N MET A 172 -5.96 -1.70 -13.00
CA MET A 172 -4.75 -1.92 -13.78
C MET A 172 -3.86 -3.02 -13.17
N VAL A 173 -3.77 -3.09 -11.83
CA VAL A 173 -3.06 -4.19 -11.17
C VAL A 173 -3.75 -5.53 -11.42
N ILE A 174 -5.09 -5.58 -11.34
CA ILE A 174 -5.87 -6.79 -11.67
C ILE A 174 -5.61 -7.23 -13.10
N VAL A 175 -5.64 -6.31 -14.07
CA VAL A 175 -5.36 -6.61 -15.48
C VAL A 175 -3.96 -7.21 -15.64
N GLY A 176 -2.94 -6.62 -14.99
CA GLY A 176 -1.57 -7.14 -15.01
C GLY A 176 -1.47 -8.55 -14.41
N PHE A 177 -2.09 -8.79 -13.26
CA PHE A 177 -2.03 -10.08 -12.56
C PHE A 177 -2.82 -11.18 -13.26
N LEU A 178 -4.02 -10.89 -13.76
CA LEU A 178 -4.78 -11.86 -14.56
C LEU A 178 -4.05 -12.18 -15.87
N GLY A 179 -3.51 -11.16 -16.54
CA GLY A 179 -2.73 -11.35 -17.76
C GLY A 179 -1.48 -12.21 -17.53
N LEU A 180 -0.76 -12.00 -16.43
CA LEU A 180 0.39 -12.82 -16.04
C LEU A 180 0.03 -14.31 -15.94
N VAL A 181 -1.05 -14.64 -15.21
CA VAL A 181 -1.43 -16.03 -14.96
C VAL A 181 -2.03 -16.69 -16.20
N PHE A 182 -2.89 -15.98 -16.94
CA PHE A 182 -3.57 -16.57 -18.10
C PHE A 182 -2.71 -16.64 -19.36
N LEU A 183 -1.73 -15.76 -19.52
CA LEU A 183 -0.81 -15.81 -20.67
C LEU A 183 0.44 -16.64 -20.39
N GLY A 184 0.84 -16.76 -19.11
CA GLY A 184 2.03 -17.51 -18.69
C GLY A 184 1.78 -18.97 -18.35
N ASP A 185 0.53 -19.45 -18.49
CA ASP A 185 0.10 -20.84 -18.24
C ASP A 185 0.49 -21.40 -16.85
N SER A 186 0.66 -20.55 -15.82
CA SER A 186 1.06 -20.98 -14.47
C SER A 186 -0.02 -21.79 -13.74
N GLY A 187 -1.30 -21.61 -14.09
CA GLY A 187 -2.44 -22.27 -13.45
C GLY A 187 -2.67 -21.91 -11.97
N SER A 188 -1.88 -20.97 -11.43
CA SER A 188 -1.84 -20.57 -10.02
C SER A 188 -1.52 -19.08 -9.89
N PHE A 189 -2.08 -18.41 -8.89
CA PHE A 189 -1.78 -17.02 -8.53
C PHE A 189 -0.70 -16.91 -7.45
N GLU A 190 -0.08 -18.02 -7.04
CA GLU A 190 1.07 -17.96 -6.13
C GLU A 190 2.26 -17.28 -6.81
N PHE A 191 2.89 -16.36 -6.08
CA PHE A 191 4.04 -15.60 -6.56
C PHE A 191 5.22 -16.51 -6.96
N SER A 192 5.39 -17.64 -6.26
CA SER A 192 6.44 -18.64 -6.54
C SER A 192 6.22 -19.43 -7.82
N ASP A 193 4.98 -19.52 -8.30
CA ASP A 193 4.59 -20.38 -9.42
C ASP A 193 4.59 -19.62 -10.75
N LEU A 194 4.82 -18.30 -10.72
CA LEU A 194 4.82 -17.45 -11.90
C LEU A 194 6.11 -17.67 -12.71
N ASP A 195 5.96 -18.23 -13.92
CA ASP A 195 7.05 -18.31 -14.88
C ASP A 195 6.94 -17.18 -15.91
N ILE A 196 7.71 -16.12 -15.72
CA ILE A 196 7.73 -14.96 -16.63
C ILE A 196 8.53 -15.25 -17.90
N ASN A 197 9.42 -16.26 -17.88
CA ASN A 197 10.27 -16.58 -19.02
C ASN A 197 9.51 -17.28 -20.16
N SER A 198 8.31 -17.81 -19.86
CA SER A 198 7.41 -18.36 -20.87
C SER A 198 6.78 -17.28 -21.76
N LEU A 199 6.73 -16.02 -21.28
CA LEU A 199 6.16 -14.89 -21.98
C LEU A 199 7.18 -14.23 -22.91
N ASP A 200 6.76 -13.87 -24.12
CA ASP A 200 7.58 -13.05 -25.01
C ASP A 200 7.74 -11.62 -24.46
N LEU A 201 8.80 -10.92 -24.91
CA LEU A 201 9.13 -9.60 -24.37
C LEU A 201 8.01 -8.57 -24.56
N ILE A 202 7.25 -8.62 -25.67
CA ILE A 202 6.17 -7.66 -25.90
C ILE A 202 5.06 -7.85 -24.88
N THR A 203 4.65 -9.11 -24.62
CA THR A 203 3.67 -9.42 -23.58
C THR A 203 4.15 -9.00 -22.20
N GLN A 204 5.42 -9.27 -21.86
CA GLN A 204 6.01 -8.79 -20.60
C GLN A 204 5.91 -7.28 -20.47
N LEU A 205 6.25 -6.52 -21.52
CA LEU A 205 6.19 -5.06 -21.51
C LEU A 205 4.76 -4.52 -21.38
N LEU A 206 3.77 -5.17 -22.00
CA LEU A 206 2.36 -4.76 -21.88
C LEU A 206 1.82 -4.99 -20.46
N LEU A 207 2.12 -6.15 -19.86
CA LEU A 207 1.71 -6.46 -18.50
C LEU A 207 2.43 -5.56 -17.50
N LEU A 208 3.73 -5.33 -17.69
CA LEU A 208 4.52 -4.42 -16.88
C LEU A 208 3.99 -2.98 -17.00
N ALA A 209 3.58 -2.52 -18.18
CA ALA A 209 2.98 -1.20 -18.36
C ALA A 209 1.66 -1.06 -17.56
N ALA A 210 0.80 -2.10 -17.54
CA ALA A 210 -0.40 -2.10 -16.72
C ALA A 210 -0.06 -1.98 -15.23
N LEU A 211 0.90 -2.77 -14.73
CA LEU A 211 1.34 -2.69 -13.34
C LEU A 211 1.98 -1.35 -13.00
N LEU A 212 2.77 -0.78 -13.90
CA LEU A 212 3.39 0.55 -13.74
C LEU A 212 2.36 1.66 -13.65
N ILE A 213 1.30 1.62 -14.46
CA ILE A 213 0.19 2.58 -14.35
C ILE A 213 -0.53 2.37 -13.01
N GLY A 214 -0.85 1.12 -12.68
CA GLY A 214 -1.54 0.75 -11.45
C GLY A 214 -0.79 1.26 -10.21
N PHE A 215 0.41 0.75 -9.98
CA PHE A 215 1.22 1.15 -8.83
C PHE A 215 1.76 2.58 -8.93
N GLY A 216 1.94 3.12 -10.13
CA GLY A 216 2.36 4.50 -10.36
C GLY A 216 1.33 5.54 -9.91
N ILE A 217 0.03 5.24 -10.06
CA ILE A 217 -1.04 6.05 -9.47
C ILE A 217 -0.92 6.08 -7.95
N LYS A 218 -0.75 4.92 -7.29
CA LYS A 218 -0.65 4.84 -5.81
C LYS A 218 0.68 5.41 -5.28
N THR A 219 1.75 5.40 -6.09
CA THR A 219 3.09 5.99 -5.85
C THR A 219 3.19 7.49 -6.18
N PRO A 220 2.05 8.15 -6.37
CA PRO A 220 1.87 9.34 -7.24
C PRO A 220 3.06 9.76 -8.12
N LEU A 221 3.41 8.96 -9.13
CA LEU A 221 4.41 9.34 -10.14
C LEU A 221 3.84 10.37 -11.11
N VAL A 222 4.65 11.28 -11.65
CA VAL A 222 4.21 12.17 -12.75
C VAL A 222 4.01 11.34 -14.02
N PRO A 223 2.87 11.46 -14.74
CA PRO A 223 1.77 12.43 -14.61
C PRO A 223 0.53 11.95 -13.81
N LEU A 224 0.62 10.81 -13.13
CA LEU A 224 -0.47 10.12 -12.42
C LEU A 224 -0.72 10.64 -10.98
N HIS A 225 -0.06 11.73 -10.59
CA HIS A 225 0.01 12.23 -9.20
C HIS A 225 -1.12 13.15 -8.75
N THR A 226 -1.96 13.64 -9.67
CA THR A 226 -2.83 14.81 -9.45
C THR A 226 -3.91 14.61 -8.38
N TRP A 227 -4.19 13.38 -7.95
CA TRP A 227 -5.10 13.12 -6.84
C TRP A 227 -4.49 13.49 -5.47
N MET A 228 -3.18 13.31 -5.30
CA MET A 228 -2.52 13.37 -4.00
C MET A 228 -2.55 14.77 -3.35
N PRO A 229 -2.22 15.88 -4.06
CA PRO A 229 -2.24 17.20 -3.43
C PRO A 229 -3.62 17.62 -2.94
N ASP A 230 -4.67 17.27 -3.68
CA ASP A 230 -6.05 17.58 -3.29
C ASP A 230 -6.44 16.78 -2.04
N THR A 231 -6.11 15.48 -2.02
CA THR A 231 -6.41 14.63 -0.86
C THR A 231 -5.66 15.06 0.39
N TYR A 232 -4.39 15.44 0.29
CA TYR A 232 -3.56 15.80 1.46
C TYR A 232 -4.00 17.10 2.13
N VAL A 233 -4.42 18.07 1.32
CA VAL A 233 -4.92 19.35 1.81
C VAL A 233 -6.21 19.13 2.59
N GLU A 234 -7.12 18.35 2.02
CA GLU A 234 -8.45 18.14 2.58
C GLU A 234 -8.49 17.09 3.70
N ALA A 235 -7.58 16.11 3.72
CA ALA A 235 -7.56 15.09 4.76
C ALA A 235 -7.28 15.66 6.16
N SER A 236 -7.85 14.99 7.17
CA SER A 236 -7.52 15.24 8.57
C SER A 236 -6.05 14.88 8.86
N PRO A 237 -5.38 15.50 9.85
CA PRO A 237 -4.00 15.17 10.19
C PRO A 237 -3.74 13.67 10.40
N SER A 238 -4.68 12.99 11.08
CA SER A 238 -4.61 11.54 11.31
C SER A 238 -4.65 10.74 10.01
N THR A 239 -5.48 11.14 9.05
CA THR A 239 -5.59 10.49 7.73
C THR A 239 -4.36 10.78 6.86
N THR A 240 -3.87 12.03 6.86
CA THR A 240 -2.69 12.44 6.07
C THR A 240 -1.43 11.68 6.50
N VAL A 241 -1.27 11.38 7.79
CA VAL A 241 -0.16 10.54 8.29
C VAL A 241 -0.16 9.16 7.65
N LEU A 242 -1.33 8.53 7.50
CA LEU A 242 -1.45 7.20 6.88
C LEU A 242 -1.28 7.27 5.35
N LEU A 243 -1.91 8.26 4.71
CA LEU A 243 -1.81 8.48 3.26
C LEU A 243 -0.34 8.65 2.81
N GLY A 244 0.40 9.53 3.48
CA GLY A 244 1.80 9.78 3.12
C GLY A 244 2.79 8.83 3.73
N GLY A 245 2.50 8.31 4.91
CA GLY A 245 3.41 7.45 5.63
C GLY A 245 3.47 6.05 5.03
N ILE A 246 2.32 5.43 4.71
CA ILE A 246 2.26 4.01 4.35
C ILE A 246 1.47 3.70 3.07
N PHE A 247 0.38 4.41 2.78
CA PHE A 247 -0.44 4.14 1.59
C PHE A 247 0.38 4.31 0.29
N SER A 248 1.12 5.42 0.14
CA SER A 248 2.02 5.58 -1.02
C SER A 248 3.18 4.58 -1.03
N LYS A 249 3.61 4.08 0.14
CA LYS A 249 4.67 3.06 0.23
C LYS A 249 4.18 1.70 -0.28
N LEU A 250 2.89 1.40 -0.12
CA LEU A 250 2.31 0.20 -0.70
C LEU A 250 2.36 0.24 -2.23
N GLY A 251 2.19 1.41 -2.84
CA GLY A 251 2.42 1.62 -4.27
C GLY A 251 3.86 1.30 -4.68
N THR A 252 4.84 1.87 -3.98
CA THR A 252 6.26 1.60 -4.27
C THR A 252 6.65 0.15 -4.00
N TYR A 253 6.09 -0.46 -2.96
CA TYR A 253 6.23 -1.88 -2.69
C TYR A 253 5.77 -2.72 -3.88
N GLY A 254 4.59 -2.40 -4.43
CA GLY A 254 4.07 -3.10 -5.61
C GLY A 254 4.94 -2.93 -6.85
N LEU A 255 5.49 -1.73 -7.09
CA LEU A 255 6.47 -1.49 -8.17
C LEU A 255 7.71 -2.37 -8.04
N LEU A 256 8.28 -2.48 -6.84
CA LEU A 256 9.48 -3.28 -6.60
C LEU A 256 9.17 -4.78 -6.65
N ARG A 257 8.11 -5.23 -5.97
CA ARG A 257 7.73 -6.64 -5.81
C ARG A 257 7.19 -7.25 -7.10
N PHE A 258 6.30 -6.55 -7.80
CA PHE A 258 5.59 -7.10 -8.96
C PHE A 258 6.02 -6.47 -10.29
N GLY A 259 6.75 -5.36 -10.26
CA GLY A 259 7.39 -4.79 -11.46
C GLY A 259 8.82 -5.30 -11.59
N LEU A 260 9.72 -4.74 -10.78
CA LEU A 260 11.16 -5.01 -10.86
C LEU A 260 11.51 -6.49 -10.65
N GLN A 261 11.00 -7.12 -9.58
CA GLN A 261 11.36 -8.51 -9.24
C GLN A 261 10.76 -9.54 -10.20
N LEU A 262 9.53 -9.33 -10.70
CA LEU A 262 8.88 -10.27 -11.62
C LEU A 262 9.37 -10.11 -13.06
N PHE A 263 9.63 -8.89 -13.53
CA PHE A 263 9.98 -8.62 -14.93
C PHE A 263 11.42 -8.12 -15.08
N PRO A 264 12.47 -8.87 -14.72
CA PRO A 264 13.84 -8.34 -14.76
C PRO A 264 14.26 -7.87 -16.17
N VAL A 265 13.95 -8.65 -17.22
CA VAL A 265 14.28 -8.31 -18.61
C VAL A 265 13.42 -7.14 -19.12
N GLY A 266 12.12 -7.18 -18.87
CA GLY A 266 11.20 -6.09 -19.23
C GLY A 266 11.57 -4.78 -18.52
N TRP A 267 11.94 -4.86 -17.24
CA TRP A 267 12.37 -3.73 -16.42
C TRP A 267 13.66 -3.11 -16.95
N GLU A 268 14.70 -3.92 -17.22
CA GLU A 268 15.95 -3.44 -17.80
C GLU A 268 15.71 -2.68 -19.12
N THR A 269 14.80 -3.19 -19.95
CA THR A 269 14.43 -2.57 -21.23
C THR A 269 13.84 -1.16 -21.06
N ILE A 270 13.01 -0.94 -20.04
CA ILE A 270 12.32 0.34 -19.81
C ILE A 270 12.96 1.21 -18.73
N ALA A 271 13.98 0.71 -18.03
CA ALA A 271 14.65 1.39 -16.93
C ALA A 271 15.11 2.82 -17.29
N PRO A 272 15.70 3.10 -18.48
CA PRO A 272 16.01 4.47 -18.86
C PRO A 272 14.79 5.40 -18.89
N GLY A 273 13.64 4.90 -19.35
CA GLY A 273 12.38 5.65 -19.34
C GLY A 273 11.85 5.89 -17.93
N LEU A 274 11.94 4.90 -17.05
CA LEU A 274 11.59 5.03 -15.64
C LEU A 274 12.49 6.03 -14.91
N ALA A 275 13.80 6.05 -15.21
CA ALA A 275 14.73 7.05 -14.68
C ALA A 275 14.37 8.47 -15.11
N ILE A 276 13.92 8.66 -16.35
CA ILE A 276 13.41 9.95 -16.83
C ILE A 276 12.15 10.35 -16.05
N ILE A 277 11.15 9.45 -15.95
CA ILE A 277 9.90 9.72 -15.20
C ILE A 277 10.20 10.03 -13.73
N GLY A 278 11.11 9.28 -13.11
CA GLY A 278 11.54 9.50 -11.72
C GLY A 278 12.21 10.86 -11.55
N THR A 279 13.15 11.20 -12.42
CA THR A 279 13.84 12.50 -12.41
C THR A 279 12.87 13.65 -12.63
N VAL A 280 11.94 13.53 -13.59
CA VAL A 280 10.88 14.51 -13.81
C VAL A 280 10.00 14.65 -12.58
N SER A 281 9.65 13.55 -11.91
CA SER A 281 8.86 13.59 -10.68
C SER A 281 9.59 14.31 -9.54
N VAL A 282 10.90 14.09 -9.39
CA VAL A 282 11.76 14.80 -8.44
C VAL A 282 11.74 16.31 -8.71
N ILE A 283 12.05 16.73 -9.94
CA ILE A 283 12.14 18.15 -10.30
C ILE A 283 10.77 18.82 -10.20
N TYR A 284 9.75 18.19 -10.77
CA TYR A 284 8.38 18.70 -10.77
C TYR A 284 7.84 18.84 -9.34
N GLY A 285 8.03 17.82 -8.50
CA GLY A 285 7.63 17.84 -7.09
C GLY A 285 8.31 18.97 -6.31
N ALA A 286 9.62 19.15 -6.49
CA ALA A 286 10.38 20.21 -5.82
C ALA A 286 9.96 21.62 -6.26
N LEU A 287 9.90 21.88 -7.57
CA LEU A 287 9.52 23.19 -8.11
C LEU A 287 8.06 23.53 -7.76
N SER A 288 7.15 22.55 -7.86
CA SER A 288 5.75 22.75 -7.51
C SER A 288 5.57 23.01 -6.02
N ALA A 289 6.36 22.36 -5.15
CA ALA A 289 6.34 22.60 -3.70
C ALA A 289 6.78 24.03 -3.35
N ILE A 290 7.87 24.52 -3.96
CA ILE A 290 8.34 25.91 -3.77
C ILE A 290 7.28 26.94 -4.19
N ALA A 291 6.51 26.63 -5.23
CA ALA A 291 5.45 27.50 -5.72
C ALA A 291 4.18 27.50 -4.83
N GLN A 292 4.04 26.56 -3.88
CA GLN A 292 2.87 26.48 -3.02
C GLN A 292 2.89 27.53 -1.90
N ARG A 293 1.72 28.10 -1.62
CA ARG A 293 1.49 28.96 -0.46
C ARG A 293 0.85 28.23 0.73
N ASP A 294 0.22 27.09 0.47
CA ASP A 294 -0.39 26.24 1.49
C ASP A 294 0.61 25.17 1.96
N ILE A 295 0.79 25.05 3.28
CA ILE A 295 1.78 24.15 3.87
C ILE A 295 1.45 22.66 3.62
N LYS A 296 0.17 22.27 3.65
CA LYS A 296 -0.22 20.88 3.40
C LYS A 296 0.04 20.51 1.94
N ARG A 297 -0.27 21.43 1.02
CA ARG A 297 -0.02 21.25 -0.41
C ARG A 297 1.47 21.23 -0.73
N MET A 298 2.28 22.08 -0.10
CA MET A 298 3.73 22.06 -0.21
C MET A 298 4.30 20.69 0.18
N VAL A 299 3.86 20.14 1.33
CA VAL A 299 4.28 18.80 1.80
C VAL A 299 3.82 17.70 0.84
N ALA A 300 2.62 17.81 0.26
CA ALA A 300 2.14 16.86 -0.74
C ALA A 300 3.03 16.85 -2.00
N TYR A 301 3.37 18.02 -2.56
CA TYR A 301 4.26 18.10 -3.72
C TYR A 301 5.69 17.64 -3.42
N SER A 302 6.21 17.96 -2.23
CA SER A 302 7.51 17.44 -1.78
C SER A 302 7.48 15.91 -1.69
N SER A 303 6.36 15.31 -1.28
CA SER A 303 6.20 13.85 -1.23
C SER A 303 6.24 13.21 -2.61
N ILE A 304 5.65 13.83 -3.64
CA ILE A 304 5.77 13.38 -5.04
C ILE A 304 7.26 13.33 -5.45
N GLY A 305 8.02 14.38 -5.10
CA GLY A 305 9.45 14.43 -5.39
C GLY A 305 10.21 13.28 -4.72
N HIS A 306 9.92 12.98 -3.45
CA HIS A 306 10.54 11.86 -2.74
C HIS A 306 10.19 10.49 -3.32
N MET A 307 8.96 10.28 -3.80
CA MET A 307 8.60 9.06 -4.52
C MET A 307 9.37 8.91 -5.84
N GLY A 308 9.67 10.03 -6.50
CA GLY A 308 10.53 10.07 -7.68
C GLY A 308 11.92 9.49 -7.44
N TYR A 309 12.54 9.76 -6.28
CA TYR A 309 13.84 9.16 -5.93
C TYR A 309 13.79 7.63 -5.85
N ILE A 310 12.68 7.06 -5.33
CA ILE A 310 12.52 5.61 -5.26
C ILE A 310 12.49 5.01 -6.66
N LEU A 311 11.79 5.66 -7.61
CA LEU A 311 11.75 5.20 -9.00
C LEU A 311 13.11 5.32 -9.69
N VAL A 312 13.84 6.43 -9.48
CA VAL A 312 15.21 6.59 -10.01
C VAL A 312 16.13 5.49 -9.48
N ALA A 313 16.07 5.19 -8.18
CA ALA A 313 16.85 4.12 -7.57
C ALA A 313 16.47 2.75 -8.15
N ALA A 314 15.18 2.46 -8.28
CA ALA A 314 14.69 1.21 -8.86
C ALA A 314 15.10 1.04 -10.34
N ALA A 315 15.19 2.15 -11.09
CA ALA A 315 15.66 2.15 -12.47
C ALA A 315 17.19 1.98 -12.60
N ALA A 316 17.97 2.29 -11.57
CA ALA A 316 19.42 2.16 -11.61
C ALA A 316 19.89 0.68 -11.60
N GLY A 317 19.06 -0.24 -11.10
CA GLY A 317 19.37 -1.67 -11.08
C GLY A 317 20.55 -2.06 -10.16
N THR A 318 20.84 -1.24 -9.15
CA THR A 318 21.94 -1.42 -8.19
C THR A 318 21.44 -1.64 -6.77
#